data_AF-X1GUQ6-F1
#
_entry.id   AF-X1GUQ6-F1
#
_cell.length_a   1.000
_cell.length_b   1.000
_cell.length_c   1.000
_cell.angle_alpha   90.00
_cell.angle_beta   90.00
_cell.angle_gamma   90.00
#
_symmetry.space_group_name_H-M   'P 1'
#
loop_
_entity.id
_entity.type
_entity.pdbx_description
1 polymer ?
#
loop_
_entity_poly.entity_id
_entity_poly.type
_entity_poly.pdbx_seq_one_letter_code
_entity_poly.pdbx_strand_id
1 'polypeptide(L)'
;MQDKLITNNMLFIIPSWGVLLGYPTLGKYVSQDISRIHSDFVVFLTGIESSVGIEKGTLHFLFGLGYYYTKFELQHGKYIIDKKQLTGLILSDFVYDHMATSKNITLESDRDVIISEKVIKVPIDLSNKSDTQKTFIKGTLMRNVFIPNKDIILDMMDEIRKPDTYLLDKLNKQNYKVDYKKTQYYSEIQSLKEKWFRFLDDFRDDSKVPVMISTALKEIRKFFKRDAIMVTSSGNVQAQMLQELPFYEP
;
A
#
# COMPACT_ATOMS: atom_id res chain seq x y z
N MET A 1 -7.96 -19.52 7.43
CA MET A 1 -8.81 -18.32 7.63
C MET A 1 -8.38 -17.36 6.53
N GLN A 2 -9.28 -16.96 5.64
CA GLN A 2 -8.88 -16.22 4.42
C GLN A 2 -8.59 -14.77 4.80
N ASP A 3 -7.32 -14.36 4.77
CA ASP A 3 -6.87 -12.99 5.01
C ASP A 3 -7.54 -12.08 3.97
N LYS A 4 -8.63 -11.43 4.36
CA LYS A 4 -9.46 -10.64 3.46
C LYS A 4 -8.78 -9.28 3.30
N LEU A 5 -8.09 -9.10 2.17
CA LEU A 5 -7.65 -7.77 1.74
C LEU A 5 -8.90 -6.90 1.52
N ILE A 6 -8.95 -5.78 2.22
CA ILE A 6 -10.04 -4.80 2.10
C ILE A 6 -9.48 -3.59 1.37
N THR A 7 -10.05 -3.27 0.21
CA THR A 7 -9.73 -2.00 -0.45
C THR A 7 -10.40 -0.88 0.31
N ASN A 8 -9.60 0.05 0.83
CA ASN A 8 -10.06 1.15 1.64
C ASN A 8 -9.22 2.40 1.38
N ASN A 9 -9.73 3.28 0.52
CA ASN A 9 -9.05 4.50 0.10
C ASN A 9 -9.34 5.62 1.09
N MET A 10 -8.45 5.81 2.07
CA MET A 10 -8.66 6.78 3.14
C MET A 10 -7.42 7.62 3.41
N LEU A 11 -7.66 8.86 3.83
CA LEU A 11 -6.69 9.66 4.55
C LEU A 11 -6.65 9.18 5.99
N PHE A 12 -5.52 8.61 6.39
CA PHE A 12 -5.26 8.10 7.73
C PHE A 12 -4.14 8.92 8.37
N ILE A 13 -4.37 9.45 9.56
CA ILE A 13 -3.42 10.32 10.27
C ILE A 13 -3.33 9.93 11.72
N ILE A 14 -2.10 9.84 12.23
CA ILE A 14 -1.78 9.75 13.64
C ILE A 14 -1.06 11.05 14.00
N PRO A 15 -1.71 11.97 14.74
CA PRO A 15 -1.12 13.27 15.07
C PRO A 15 0.19 13.17 15.86
N SER A 16 0.32 12.15 16.72
CA SER A 16 1.55 11.82 17.42
C SER A 16 1.66 10.32 17.68
N TRP A 17 2.69 9.71 17.11
CA TRP A 17 2.96 8.28 17.24
C TRP A 17 3.21 7.87 18.70
N GLY A 18 4.05 8.61 19.42
CA GLY A 18 4.40 8.36 20.82
C GLY A 18 3.20 8.52 21.76
N VAL A 19 2.33 9.51 21.51
CA VAL A 19 1.07 9.67 22.26
C VAL A 19 0.13 8.50 21.98
N LEU A 20 0.04 8.03 20.74
CA LEU A 20 -0.78 6.86 20.40
C LEU A 20 -0.29 5.62 21.16
N LEU A 21 1.02 5.38 21.21
CA LEU A 21 1.60 4.25 21.97
C LEU A 21 1.37 4.37 23.48
N GLY A 22 1.15 5.58 24.00
CA GLY A 22 0.98 5.84 25.44
C GLY A 22 2.29 5.88 26.23
N TYR A 23 3.42 5.64 25.56
CA TYR A 23 4.77 5.77 26.11
C TYR A 23 5.69 6.36 25.03
N PRO A 24 5.94 7.69 25.02
CA PRO A 24 6.83 8.28 24.03
C PRO A 24 8.25 7.77 24.27
N THR A 25 8.70 6.85 23.41
CA THR A 25 10.08 6.38 23.42
C THR A 25 10.93 7.41 22.71
N LEU A 26 11.74 8.16 23.47
CA LEU A 26 12.65 9.15 22.90
C LEU A 26 13.68 8.46 21.98
N GLY A 27 14.19 7.29 22.40
CA GLY A 27 15.13 6.50 21.60
C GLY A 27 16.48 7.20 21.43
N LYS A 28 17.23 6.77 20.41
CA LYS A 28 18.55 7.30 20.07
C LYS A 28 18.60 7.67 18.59
N TYR A 29 19.35 8.72 18.28
CA TYR A 29 19.68 9.13 16.92
C TYR A 29 21.20 9.23 16.76
N VAL A 30 21.77 8.44 15.85
CA VAL A 30 23.23 8.35 15.63
C VAL A 30 23.98 8.18 16.96
N SER A 31 23.53 7.20 17.75
CA SER A 31 24.06 6.85 19.08
C SER A 31 23.93 7.90 20.18
N GLN A 32 23.25 9.03 19.94
CA GLN A 32 22.94 10.05 20.94
C GLN A 32 21.50 9.91 21.43
N ASP A 33 21.28 10.11 22.72
CA ASP A 33 19.94 10.11 23.29
C ASP A 33 19.15 11.33 22.81
N ILE A 34 17.90 11.09 22.43
CA ILE A 34 16.96 12.17 22.10
C ILE A 34 16.47 12.77 23.42
N SER A 35 16.59 14.09 23.58
CA SER A 35 16.16 14.77 24.80
C SER A 35 14.67 15.09 24.78
N ARG A 36 14.12 15.41 23.60
CA ARG A 36 12.70 15.75 23.44
C ARG A 36 12.21 15.55 22.02
N ILE A 37 11.02 14.96 21.88
CA ILE A 37 10.26 14.94 20.63
C ILE A 37 9.29 16.12 20.61
N HIS A 38 9.33 16.91 19.54
CA HIS A 38 8.43 18.05 19.31
C HIS A 38 7.25 17.67 18.42
N SER A 39 7.46 16.74 17.49
CA SER A 39 6.43 16.22 16.60
C SER A 39 6.87 14.86 16.08
N ASP A 40 5.92 13.94 15.97
CA ASP A 40 6.09 12.59 15.42
C ASP A 40 4.80 12.21 14.67
N PHE A 41 4.49 13.05 13.68
CA PHE A 41 3.28 13.02 12.90
C PHE A 41 3.35 11.96 11.80
N VAL A 42 2.34 11.09 11.73
CA VAL A 42 2.19 10.10 10.66
C VAL A 42 0.98 10.47 9.82
N VAL A 43 1.16 10.56 8.51
CA VAL A 43 0.07 10.71 7.54
C VAL A 43 0.23 9.65 6.46
N PHE A 44 -0.91 9.10 6.06
CA PHE A 44 -0.96 7.92 5.21
C PHE A 44 -2.17 7.98 4.30
N LEU A 45 -1.95 7.84 2.99
CA LEU A 45 -2.98 7.61 2.00
C LEU A 45 -3.11 6.09 1.85
N THR A 46 -4.02 5.48 2.60
CA THR A 46 -4.23 4.03 2.54
C THR A 46 -4.97 3.67 1.27
N GLY A 47 -4.72 2.46 0.77
CA GLY A 47 -5.52 1.85 -0.30
C GLY A 47 -5.97 0.43 0.03
N ILE A 48 -5.19 -0.30 0.83
CA ILE A 48 -5.50 -1.68 1.20
C ILE A 48 -5.26 -1.87 2.69
N GLU A 49 -6.17 -2.57 3.35
CA GLU A 49 -6.06 -2.98 4.74
C GLU A 49 -6.17 -4.51 4.84
N SER A 50 -5.50 -5.08 5.84
CA SER A 50 -5.60 -6.50 6.18
C SER A 50 -5.50 -6.68 7.67
N SER A 51 -6.04 -7.77 8.20
CA SER A 51 -5.87 -8.15 9.61
C SER A 51 -5.59 -9.64 9.67
N VAL A 52 -4.51 -10.01 10.35
CA VAL A 52 -4.04 -11.39 10.44
C VAL A 52 -3.99 -11.78 11.91
N GLY A 53 -4.72 -12.85 12.25
CA GLY A 53 -4.66 -13.45 13.58
C GLY A 53 -3.35 -14.21 13.78
N ILE A 54 -2.68 -13.95 14.90
CA ILE A 54 -1.49 -14.65 15.38
C ILE A 54 -1.78 -15.26 16.76
N GLU A 55 -0.90 -16.14 17.27
CA GLU A 55 -1.11 -16.82 18.57
C GLU A 55 -1.34 -15.85 19.75
N LYS A 56 -0.82 -14.62 19.65
CA LYS A 56 -0.87 -13.60 20.73
C LYS A 56 -1.78 -12.41 20.43
N GLY A 57 -2.68 -12.50 19.44
CA GLY A 57 -3.59 -11.41 19.08
C GLY A 57 -3.74 -11.22 17.58
N THR A 58 -4.04 -10.01 17.15
CA THR A 58 -4.18 -9.65 15.73
C THR A 58 -3.15 -8.58 15.36
N LEU A 59 -2.65 -8.68 14.14
CA LEU A 59 -1.88 -7.63 13.49
C LEU A 59 -2.71 -7.00 12.39
N HIS A 60 -2.89 -5.69 12.45
CA HIS A 60 -3.58 -4.90 11.46
C HIS A 60 -2.57 -4.23 10.54
N PHE A 61 -2.72 -4.44 9.25
CA PHE A 61 -1.85 -3.93 8.21
C PHE A 61 -2.59 -2.85 7.42
N LEU A 62 -1.94 -1.71 7.22
CA LEU A 62 -2.38 -0.64 6.34
C LEU A 62 -1.32 -0.49 5.25
N PHE A 63 -1.72 -0.54 3.99
CA PHE A 63 -0.84 -0.39 2.83
C PHE A 63 -1.26 0.81 2.00
N GLY A 64 -0.26 1.51 1.45
CA GLY A 64 -0.48 2.78 0.76
C GLY A 64 0.74 3.70 0.84
N LEU A 65 0.53 4.99 0.62
CA LEU A 65 1.61 5.99 0.58
C LEU A 65 1.62 6.78 1.88
N GLY A 66 2.65 6.57 2.69
CA GLY A 66 2.79 7.20 3.99
C GLY A 66 4.01 8.09 4.13
N TYR A 67 3.93 8.95 5.13
CA TYR A 67 4.98 9.87 5.49
C TYR A 67 5.03 9.98 7.01
N TYR A 68 6.16 9.60 7.58
CA TYR A 68 6.44 9.79 9.00
C TYR A 68 7.41 10.93 9.17
N TYR A 69 6.93 12.00 9.80
CA TYR A 69 7.69 13.20 10.07
C TYR A 69 8.02 13.24 11.56
N THR A 70 9.30 13.33 11.90
CA THR A 70 9.75 13.46 13.28
C THR A 70 10.62 14.69 13.44
N LYS A 71 10.26 15.58 14.36
CA LYS A 71 11.07 16.72 14.80
C LYS A 71 11.42 16.51 16.26
N PHE A 72 12.71 16.51 16.57
CA PHE A 72 13.21 16.27 17.92
C PHE A 72 14.49 17.06 18.19
N GLU A 73 14.94 17.10 19.44
CA GLU A 73 16.23 17.67 19.84
C GLU A 73 17.10 16.62 20.55
N LEU A 74 18.41 16.68 20.33
CA LEU A 74 19.42 15.90 21.07
C LEU A 74 19.92 16.65 22.30
N GLN A 75 19.96 17.97 22.19
CA GLN A 75 20.37 18.92 23.20
C GLN A 75 19.53 20.18 23.02
N HIS A 76 19.28 20.89 24.10
CA HIS A 76 18.36 22.03 24.11
C HIS A 76 18.65 23.03 22.99
N GLY A 77 17.63 23.30 22.16
CA GLY A 77 17.68 24.31 21.10
C GLY A 77 18.32 23.84 19.78
N LYS A 78 18.75 22.57 19.68
CA LYS A 78 19.23 21.97 18.42
C LYS A 78 18.20 20.98 17.87
N TYR A 79 17.41 21.44 16.91
CA TYR A 79 16.37 20.64 16.28
C TYR A 79 16.90 19.82 15.11
N ILE A 80 16.48 18.56 15.05
CA ILE A 80 16.67 17.65 13.93
C ILE A 80 15.29 17.27 13.41
N ILE A 81 15.16 17.24 12.09
CA ILE A 81 14.00 16.72 11.39
C ILE A 81 14.43 15.45 10.66
N ASP A 82 13.83 14.32 10.98
CA ASP A 82 13.97 13.07 10.24
C ASP A 82 12.62 12.70 9.61
N LYS A 83 12.68 12.21 8.38
CA LYS A 83 11.51 11.98 7.52
C LYS A 83 11.64 10.59 6.91
N LYS A 84 10.58 9.78 7.01
CA LYS A 84 10.54 8.45 6.41
C LYS A 84 9.34 8.32 5.48
N GLN A 85 9.61 7.85 4.27
CA GLN A 85 8.58 7.34 3.37
C GLN A 85 8.13 5.97 3.89
N LEU A 86 6.82 5.76 3.95
CA LEU A 86 6.23 4.50 4.40
C LEU A 86 5.39 3.90 3.27
N THR A 87 5.47 2.60 3.06
CA THR A 87 4.59 1.86 2.13
C THR A 87 3.59 0.96 2.86
N GLY A 88 3.80 0.76 4.16
CA GLY A 88 2.91 0.03 5.03
C GLY A 88 3.07 0.44 6.49
N LEU A 89 2.02 0.22 7.26
CA LEU A 89 2.00 0.39 8.71
C LEU A 89 1.41 -0.88 9.33
N ILE A 90 2.06 -1.39 10.38
CA ILE A 90 1.61 -2.57 11.13
C ILE A 90 1.24 -2.10 12.53
N LEU A 91 0.03 -2.44 12.96
CA LEU A 91 -0.54 -2.05 14.23
C LEU A 91 -0.93 -3.33 14.98
N SER A 92 -0.45 -3.49 16.22
CA SER A 92 -0.92 -4.54 17.10
C SER A 92 -2.29 -4.19 17.69
N ASP A 93 -2.98 -5.18 18.25
CA ASP A 93 -4.25 -5.00 18.98
C ASP A 93 -4.18 -3.84 19.97
N PHE A 94 -3.13 -3.76 20.81
CA PHE A 94 -2.96 -2.68 21.78
C PHE A 94 -2.98 -1.28 21.15
N VAL A 95 -2.30 -1.11 20.01
CA VAL A 95 -2.28 0.18 19.30
C VAL A 95 -3.65 0.46 18.68
N TYR A 96 -4.30 -0.58 18.15
CA TYR A 96 -5.64 -0.48 17.59
C TYR A 96 -6.68 -0.09 18.65
N ASP A 97 -6.62 -0.68 19.84
CA ASP A 97 -7.47 -0.37 20.98
C ASP A 97 -7.30 1.08 21.44
N HIS A 98 -6.05 1.58 21.47
CA HIS A 98 -5.76 2.98 21.78
C HIS A 98 -6.36 3.95 20.75
N MET A 99 -6.44 3.56 19.48
CA MET A 99 -7.15 4.33 18.46
C MET A 99 -8.66 4.27 18.67
N ALA A 100 -9.21 3.08 18.93
CA ALA A 100 -10.65 2.86 19.07
C ALA A 100 -11.24 3.55 20.32
N THR A 101 -10.47 3.64 21.40
CA THR A 101 -10.85 4.30 22.67
C THR A 101 -10.49 5.80 22.70
N SER A 102 -9.94 6.32 21.61
CA SER A 102 -9.57 7.73 21.48
C SER A 102 -10.79 8.63 21.59
N LYS A 103 -10.64 9.75 22.31
CA LYS A 103 -11.73 10.71 22.52
C LYS A 103 -12.12 11.33 21.18
N ASN A 104 -13.39 11.16 20.79
CA ASN A 104 -13.93 11.74 19.56
C ASN A 104 -13.98 13.26 19.64
N ILE A 105 -13.54 13.90 18.56
CA ILE A 105 -13.57 15.36 18.38
C ILE A 105 -14.81 15.76 17.56
N THR A 106 -15.45 14.83 16.85
CA THR A 106 -16.57 15.11 15.92
C THR A 106 -17.79 14.19 16.07
N LEU A 107 -18.84 14.51 15.28
CA LEU A 107 -20.15 13.85 15.19
C LEU A 107 -20.06 12.31 15.27
N GLU A 108 -20.66 11.77 16.32
CA GLU A 108 -20.74 10.32 16.61
C GLU A 108 -21.55 9.52 15.56
N SER A 109 -22.21 10.20 14.62
CA SER A 109 -23.18 9.59 13.70
C SER A 109 -22.60 9.13 12.35
N ASP A 110 -21.35 9.48 12.00
CA ASP A 110 -20.75 9.09 10.71
C ASP A 110 -19.73 7.96 10.86
N ARG A 111 -20.09 6.75 10.42
CA ARG A 111 -19.33 5.52 10.74
C ARG A 111 -18.01 5.37 10.00
N ASP A 112 -17.87 6.00 8.83
CA ASP A 112 -16.67 5.90 7.99
C ASP A 112 -15.73 7.11 8.15
N VAL A 113 -16.12 8.12 8.94
CA VAL A 113 -15.31 9.30 9.27
C VAL A 113 -15.01 9.28 10.77
N ILE A 114 -13.74 9.06 11.10
CA ILE A 114 -13.25 9.09 12.47
C ILE A 114 -12.34 10.31 12.61
N ILE A 115 -12.69 11.24 13.49
CA ILE A 115 -11.80 12.35 13.85
C ILE A 115 -11.73 12.39 15.37
N SER A 116 -10.61 11.92 15.89
CA SER A 116 -10.33 11.79 17.32
C SER A 116 -8.97 12.38 17.65
N GLU A 117 -8.64 12.50 18.94
CA GLU A 117 -7.35 13.04 19.38
C GLU A 117 -6.15 12.23 18.88
N LYS A 118 -6.23 10.90 18.87
CA LYS A 118 -5.11 10.01 18.52
C LYS A 118 -5.13 9.53 17.07
N VAL A 119 -6.29 9.53 16.40
CA VAL A 119 -6.41 9.05 15.02
C VAL A 119 -7.46 9.84 14.24
N ILE A 120 -7.16 10.06 12.98
CA ILE A 120 -8.08 10.65 12.02
C ILE A 120 -8.13 9.72 10.80
N LYS A 121 -9.33 9.27 10.44
CA LYS A 121 -9.61 8.43 9.27
C LYS A 121 -10.74 9.08 8.48
N VAL A 122 -10.48 9.47 7.25
CA VAL A 122 -11.47 10.10 6.38
C VAL A 122 -11.40 9.47 4.99
N PRO A 123 -12.52 9.00 4.41
CA PRO A 123 -12.52 8.49 3.04
C PRO A 123 -12.05 9.57 2.07
N ILE A 124 -11.23 9.19 1.09
CA ILE A 124 -10.80 10.13 0.05
C ILE A 124 -12.00 10.51 -0.83
N ASP A 125 -12.84 9.53 -1.14
CA ASP A 125 -14.10 9.77 -1.85
C ASP A 125 -15.22 10.12 -0.86
N LEU A 126 -15.69 11.37 -0.95
CA LEU A 126 -16.82 11.87 -0.17
C LEU A 126 -18.10 11.98 -1.01
N SER A 127 -18.15 11.39 -2.21
CA SER A 127 -19.28 11.47 -3.14
C SER A 127 -20.62 11.12 -2.48
N ASN A 128 -20.63 10.08 -1.64
CA ASN A 128 -21.79 9.58 -0.90
C ASN A 128 -22.21 10.46 0.30
N LYS A 129 -21.51 11.56 0.58
CA LYS A 129 -21.80 12.47 1.71
C LYS A 129 -22.66 13.66 1.25
N SER A 130 -23.56 14.10 2.12
CA SER A 130 -24.31 15.36 1.91
C SER A 130 -23.38 16.58 1.93
N ASP A 131 -23.82 17.70 1.37
CA ASP A 131 -23.00 18.93 1.33
C ASP A 131 -22.70 19.49 2.72
N THR A 132 -23.64 19.34 3.66
CA THR A 132 -23.43 19.70 5.06
C THR A 132 -22.33 18.85 5.69
N GLN A 133 -22.34 17.53 5.47
CA GLN A 133 -21.27 16.63 5.94
C GLN A 133 -19.93 16.97 5.31
N LYS A 134 -19.88 17.17 3.98
CA LYS A 134 -18.66 17.56 3.26
C LYS A 134 -18.07 18.87 3.81
N THR A 135 -18.92 19.87 4.06
CA THR A 135 -18.50 21.17 4.61
C THR A 135 -17.92 21.00 6.01
N PHE A 136 -18.60 20.23 6.86
CA PHE A 136 -18.12 19.94 8.22
C PHE A 136 -16.78 19.18 8.22
N ILE A 137 -16.66 18.12 7.41
CA ILE A 137 -15.42 17.33 7.29
C ILE A 137 -14.27 18.22 6.84
N LYS A 138 -14.47 19.02 5.78
CA LYS A 138 -13.46 19.96 5.27
C LYS A 138 -13.06 20.98 6.33
N GLY A 139 -14.03 21.62 6.99
CA GLY A 139 -13.75 22.61 8.03
C GLY A 139 -12.97 22.01 9.21
N THR A 140 -13.33 20.79 9.61
CA THR A 140 -12.65 20.08 10.70
C THR A 140 -11.22 19.71 10.32
N LEU A 141 -11.01 19.12 9.15
CA LEU A 141 -9.67 18.77 8.66
C LEU A 141 -8.80 20.01 8.52
N MET A 142 -9.33 21.12 7.99
CA MET A 142 -8.58 22.37 7.89
C MET A 142 -8.10 22.85 9.25
N ARG A 143 -9.00 22.94 10.23
CA ARG A 143 -8.69 23.47 11.57
C ARG A 143 -7.78 22.56 12.38
N ASN A 144 -8.01 21.25 12.34
CA ASN A 144 -7.38 20.31 13.26
C ASN A 144 -6.16 19.60 12.65
N VAL A 145 -6.05 19.55 11.33
CA VAL A 145 -5.00 18.80 10.62
C VAL A 145 -4.15 19.72 9.76
N PHE A 146 -4.74 20.34 8.73
CA PHE A 146 -3.97 20.99 7.69
C PHE A 146 -3.34 22.31 8.13
N ILE A 147 -4.06 23.15 8.88
CA ILE A 147 -3.50 24.41 9.37
C ILE A 147 -2.40 24.18 10.41
N PRO A 148 -2.59 23.35 11.47
CA PRO A 148 -1.55 23.14 12.47
C PRO A 148 -0.31 22.42 11.93
N ASN A 149 -0.47 21.58 10.91
CA ASN A 149 0.61 20.76 10.34
C ASN A 149 0.97 21.16 8.91
N LYS A 150 0.69 22.42 8.52
CA LYS A 150 0.82 22.90 7.13
C LYS A 150 2.17 22.56 6.52
N ASP A 151 3.26 22.88 7.23
CA ASP A 151 4.62 22.68 6.71
C ASP A 151 4.93 21.19 6.51
N ILE A 152 4.43 20.31 7.40
CA ILE A 152 4.60 18.86 7.30
C ILE A 152 3.83 18.31 6.10
N ILE A 153 2.59 18.77 5.90
CA ILE A 153 1.75 18.31 4.79
C ILE A 153 2.30 18.79 3.44
N LEU A 154 2.74 20.04 3.33
CA LEU A 154 3.36 20.55 2.10
C LEU A 154 4.64 19.78 1.77
N ASP A 155 5.47 19.52 2.78
CA ASP A 155 6.68 18.73 2.62
C ASP A 155 6.39 17.29 2.16
N MET A 156 5.37 16.63 2.72
CA MET A 156 4.88 15.34 2.22
C MET A 156 4.42 15.43 0.75
N MET A 157 3.65 16.46 0.40
CA MET A 157 3.14 16.62 -0.97
C MET A 157 4.28 16.81 -1.97
N ASP A 158 5.31 17.57 -1.61
CA ASP A 158 6.50 17.77 -2.43
C ASP A 158 7.29 16.46 -2.59
N GLU A 159 7.39 15.65 -1.55
CA GLU A 159 8.02 14.32 -1.61
C GLU A 159 7.22 13.35 -2.52
N ILE A 160 5.91 13.25 -2.35
CA ILE A 160 5.08 12.33 -3.15
C ILE A 160 5.06 12.71 -4.65
N ARG A 161 5.27 13.99 -4.97
CA ARG A 161 5.32 14.47 -6.36
C ARG A 161 6.59 14.01 -7.10
N LYS A 162 7.65 13.69 -6.38
CA LYS A 162 8.92 13.27 -6.98
C LYS A 162 8.79 11.86 -7.57
N PRO A 163 9.22 11.62 -8.81
CA PRO A 163 9.07 10.32 -9.47
C PRO A 163 9.93 9.21 -8.86
N ASP A 164 10.91 9.54 -8.02
CA ASP A 164 11.85 8.60 -7.39
C ASP A 164 11.56 8.32 -5.91
N THR A 165 10.42 8.78 -5.40
CA THR A 165 9.97 8.49 -4.04
C THR A 165 9.12 7.24 -4.01
N TYR A 166 9.14 6.54 -2.87
CA TYR A 166 8.47 5.24 -2.70
C TYR A 166 8.98 4.13 -3.65
N LEU A 167 10.12 4.33 -4.32
CA LEU A 167 10.74 3.34 -5.19
C LEU A 167 11.13 2.08 -4.39
N LEU A 168 10.39 1.00 -4.64
CA LEU A 168 10.71 -0.35 -4.17
C LEU A 168 12.06 -0.84 -4.71
N ASP A 169 12.60 -0.23 -5.78
CA ASP A 169 13.91 -0.55 -6.32
C ASP A 169 15.08 -0.23 -5.38
N LYS A 170 14.88 0.61 -4.35
CA LYS A 170 15.86 0.76 -3.27
C LYS A 170 15.89 -0.46 -2.33
N LEU A 171 14.80 -1.22 -2.19
CA LEU A 171 14.79 -2.50 -1.47
C LEU A 171 15.54 -3.59 -2.24
N ASN A 172 15.50 -3.54 -3.59
CA ASN A 172 16.33 -4.39 -4.44
C ASN A 172 17.84 -4.21 -4.18
N LYS A 173 18.28 -3.02 -3.71
CA LYS A 173 19.68 -2.73 -3.34
C LYS A 173 20.05 -3.20 -1.92
N GLN A 174 19.08 -3.46 -1.05
CA GLN A 174 19.33 -3.87 0.35
C GLN A 174 19.34 -5.39 0.57
N ASN A 175 19.32 -6.19 -0.50
CA ASN A 175 19.42 -7.66 -0.43
C ASN A 175 18.35 -8.35 0.45
N TYR A 176 17.24 -7.67 0.76
CA TYR A 176 16.01 -8.31 1.24
C TYR A 176 15.32 -9.06 0.08
N LYS A 177 16.04 -9.98 -0.55
CA LYS A 177 15.44 -10.99 -1.39
C LYS A 177 14.96 -12.08 -0.47
N VAL A 178 13.67 -12.03 -0.10
CA VAL A 178 12.96 -13.28 0.15
C VAL A 178 13.18 -14.10 -1.11
N ASP A 179 13.83 -15.25 -0.98
CA ASP A 179 13.97 -16.18 -2.08
C ASP A 179 12.56 -16.69 -2.41
N TYR A 180 11.85 -15.93 -3.23
CA TYR A 180 10.45 -16.19 -3.55
C TYR A 180 10.29 -17.58 -4.14
N LYS A 181 11.34 -18.14 -4.76
CA LYS A 181 11.36 -19.51 -5.29
C LYS A 181 11.23 -20.59 -4.21
N LYS A 182 11.55 -20.25 -2.94
CA LYS A 182 11.39 -21.13 -1.77
C LYS A 182 10.04 -20.94 -1.06
N THR A 183 9.20 -20.01 -1.52
CA THR A 183 7.88 -19.79 -0.90
C THR A 183 6.87 -20.84 -1.36
N GLN A 184 5.92 -21.17 -0.47
CA GLN A 184 4.79 -22.04 -0.81
C GLN A 184 3.99 -21.49 -2.00
N TYR A 185 3.78 -20.17 -2.03
CA TYR A 185 3.07 -19.50 -3.12
C TYR A 185 3.75 -19.71 -4.48
N TYR A 186 5.07 -19.61 -4.55
CA TYR A 186 5.79 -19.89 -5.81
C TYR A 186 5.62 -21.34 -6.26
N SER A 187 5.70 -22.29 -5.32
CA SER A 187 5.47 -23.71 -5.63
C SER A 187 4.04 -23.95 -6.16
N GLU A 188 3.05 -23.29 -5.58
CA GLU A 188 1.66 -23.37 -6.03
C GLU A 188 1.49 -22.78 -7.43
N ILE A 189 2.03 -21.59 -7.68
CA ILE A 189 1.98 -20.94 -9.01
C ILE A 189 2.70 -21.76 -10.07
N GLN A 190 3.86 -22.37 -9.77
CA GLN A 190 4.51 -23.28 -10.74
C GLN A 190 3.63 -24.50 -11.05
N SER A 191 3.02 -25.11 -10.04
CA SER A 191 2.09 -26.24 -10.23
C SER A 191 0.87 -25.84 -11.09
N LEU A 192 0.28 -24.68 -10.85
CA LEU A 192 -0.83 -24.16 -11.64
C LEU A 192 -0.40 -23.85 -13.08
N LYS A 193 0.78 -23.26 -13.28
CA LYS A 193 1.34 -23.01 -14.62
C LYS A 193 1.59 -24.31 -15.38
N GLU A 194 2.15 -25.33 -14.74
CA GLU A 194 2.35 -26.64 -15.36
C GLU A 194 1.03 -27.27 -15.76
N LYS A 195 0.01 -27.24 -14.89
CA LYS A 195 -1.34 -27.72 -15.21
C LYS A 195 -1.95 -26.95 -16.39
N TRP A 196 -1.78 -25.64 -16.41
CA TRP A 196 -2.25 -24.79 -17.51
C TRP A 196 -1.56 -25.12 -18.84
N PHE A 197 -0.23 -25.29 -18.84
CA PHE A 197 0.49 -25.65 -20.07
C PHE A 197 0.13 -27.05 -20.56
N ARG A 198 -0.02 -28.03 -19.65
CA ARG A 198 -0.51 -29.38 -20.03
C ARG A 198 -1.91 -29.32 -20.63
N PHE A 199 -2.81 -28.51 -20.07
CA PHE A 199 -4.13 -28.28 -20.64
C PHE A 199 -4.04 -27.67 -22.05
N LEU A 200 -3.12 -26.72 -22.28
CA LEU A 200 -2.93 -26.10 -23.60
C LEU A 200 -2.31 -27.04 -24.64
N ASP A 201 -1.50 -28.02 -24.23
CA ASP A 201 -0.82 -28.94 -25.16
C ASP A 201 -1.82 -29.70 -26.03
N ASP A 202 -2.98 -30.08 -25.48
CA ASP A 202 -4.07 -30.70 -26.23
C ASP A 202 -4.58 -29.80 -27.36
N PHE A 203 -4.58 -28.48 -27.20
CA PHE A 203 -5.05 -27.53 -28.22
C PHE A 203 -3.95 -27.13 -29.22
N ARG A 204 -2.69 -27.45 -28.91
CA ARG A 204 -1.49 -27.15 -29.70
C ARG A 204 -1.01 -28.32 -30.55
N ASP A 205 -1.80 -29.38 -30.58
CA ASP A 205 -1.61 -30.58 -31.39
C ASP A 205 -1.86 -30.24 -32.88
N ASP A 206 -0.80 -30.30 -33.68
CA ASP A 206 -0.80 -29.98 -35.11
C ASP A 206 -1.40 -31.08 -35.98
N SER A 207 -1.74 -32.24 -35.40
CA SER A 207 -2.46 -33.30 -36.10
C SER A 207 -3.98 -33.05 -36.20
N LYS A 208 -4.52 -32.09 -35.43
CA LYS A 208 -5.96 -31.81 -35.39
C LYS A 208 -6.44 -31.06 -36.63
N VAL A 209 -7.58 -31.50 -37.15
CA VAL A 209 -8.28 -30.86 -38.28
C VAL A 209 -9.71 -30.52 -37.83
N PRO A 210 -10.14 -29.24 -37.89
CA PRO A 210 -9.39 -28.08 -38.36
C PRO A 210 -8.27 -27.66 -37.41
N VAL A 211 -7.25 -26.98 -37.96
CA VAL A 211 -6.12 -26.45 -37.18
C VAL A 211 -6.63 -25.46 -36.14
N MET A 212 -6.21 -25.63 -34.89
CA MET A 212 -6.59 -24.77 -33.77
C MET A 212 -5.73 -23.51 -33.73
N ILE A 213 -6.31 -22.40 -33.25
CA ILE A 213 -5.60 -21.10 -33.10
C ILE A 213 -4.32 -21.28 -32.26
N SER A 214 -4.38 -22.06 -31.18
CA SER A 214 -3.25 -22.38 -30.32
C SER A 214 -2.09 -23.06 -31.04
N THR A 215 -2.40 -23.92 -32.02
CA THR A 215 -1.39 -24.58 -32.86
C THR A 215 -0.66 -23.54 -33.72
N ALA A 216 -1.41 -22.65 -34.38
CA ALA A 216 -0.82 -21.58 -35.17
C ALA A 216 0.04 -20.63 -34.31
N LEU A 217 -0.45 -20.25 -33.12
CA LEU A 217 0.30 -19.39 -32.19
C LEU A 217 1.60 -20.03 -31.70
N LYS A 218 1.59 -21.34 -31.41
CA LYS A 218 2.79 -22.10 -31.01
C LYS A 218 3.86 -22.09 -32.10
N GLU A 219 3.47 -22.32 -33.35
CA GLU A 219 4.42 -22.36 -34.47
C GLU A 219 4.96 -20.99 -34.82
N ILE A 220 4.09 -19.98 -34.91
CA ILE A 220 4.48 -18.60 -35.23
C ILE A 220 5.45 -18.04 -34.17
N ARG A 221 5.23 -18.34 -32.89
CA ARG A 221 6.08 -17.85 -31.79
C ARG A 221 7.55 -18.25 -31.93
N LYS A 222 7.87 -19.38 -32.58
CA LYS A 222 9.26 -19.82 -32.78
C LYS A 222 10.09 -18.84 -33.61
N PHE A 223 9.44 -17.98 -34.39
CA PHE A 223 10.09 -17.04 -35.31
C PHE A 223 10.21 -15.61 -34.74
N PHE A 224 9.53 -15.31 -33.62
CA PHE A 224 9.49 -13.96 -33.08
C PHE A 224 10.62 -13.67 -32.10
N LYS A 225 11.22 -12.49 -32.27
CA LYS A 225 12.07 -11.88 -31.25
C LYS A 225 11.20 -11.38 -30.09
N ARG A 226 11.83 -11.16 -28.93
CA ARG A 226 11.14 -10.71 -27.71
C ARG A 226 10.43 -9.36 -27.88
N ASP A 227 10.93 -8.52 -28.76
CA ASP A 227 10.43 -7.18 -29.12
C ASP A 227 9.53 -7.18 -30.37
N ALA A 228 9.08 -8.35 -30.83
CA ALA A 228 8.20 -8.43 -31.99
C ALA A 228 6.83 -7.76 -31.71
N ILE A 229 6.42 -6.88 -32.63
CA ILE A 229 5.09 -6.27 -32.61
C ILE A 229 4.10 -7.26 -33.25
N MET A 230 3.09 -7.67 -32.48
CA MET A 230 2.01 -8.52 -32.99
C MET A 230 0.73 -7.71 -33.15
N VAL A 231 0.08 -7.88 -34.30
CA VAL A 231 -1.20 -7.26 -34.63
C VAL A 231 -2.22 -8.37 -34.83
N THR A 232 -3.38 -8.23 -34.19
CA THR A 232 -4.52 -9.14 -34.35
C THR A 232 -5.79 -8.33 -34.58
N SER A 233 -6.73 -8.89 -35.33
CA SER A 233 -8.11 -8.41 -35.32
C SER A 233 -8.77 -8.72 -33.97
N SER A 234 -9.92 -8.09 -33.70
CA SER A 234 -10.76 -8.47 -32.58
C SER A 234 -11.36 -9.88 -32.77
N GLY A 235 -11.67 -10.55 -31.66
CA GLY A 235 -12.35 -11.85 -31.64
C GLY A 235 -11.56 -12.96 -30.93
N ASN A 236 -11.89 -14.21 -31.25
CA ASN A 236 -11.34 -15.38 -30.54
C ASN A 236 -9.81 -15.48 -30.62
N VAL A 237 -9.22 -15.01 -31.73
CA VAL A 237 -7.75 -14.97 -31.90
C VAL A 237 -7.12 -14.02 -30.88
N GLN A 238 -7.70 -12.85 -30.65
CA GLN A 238 -7.22 -11.89 -29.65
C GLN A 238 -7.29 -12.49 -28.24
N ALA A 239 -8.41 -13.14 -27.88
CA ALA A 239 -8.56 -13.77 -26.58
C ALA A 239 -7.52 -14.87 -26.36
N GLN A 240 -7.28 -15.71 -27.38
CA GLN A 240 -6.29 -16.78 -27.30
C GLN A 240 -4.86 -16.25 -27.21
N MET A 241 -4.56 -15.17 -27.94
CA MET A 241 -3.26 -14.48 -27.87
C MET A 241 -2.98 -13.95 -26.47
N LEU A 242 -3.96 -13.31 -25.82
CA LEU A 242 -3.80 -12.81 -24.45
C LEU A 242 -3.56 -13.92 -23.42
N GLN A 243 -4.03 -15.14 -23.69
CA GLN A 243 -3.86 -16.30 -22.81
C GLN A 243 -2.53 -17.04 -23.03
N GLU A 244 -2.01 -17.04 -24.26
CA GLU A 244 -0.88 -17.89 -24.64
C GLU A 244 0.44 -17.14 -24.89
N LEU A 245 0.38 -15.83 -25.16
CA LEU A 245 1.54 -15.02 -25.45
C LEU A 245 1.93 -14.16 -24.24
N PRO A 246 3.17 -14.28 -23.74
CA PRO A 246 3.68 -13.38 -22.73
C PRO A 246 4.03 -12.01 -23.33
N PHE A 247 3.55 -10.95 -22.69
CA PHE A 247 3.96 -9.57 -22.97
C PHE A 247 5.14 -9.22 -22.07
N TYR A 248 6.27 -8.87 -22.67
CA TYR A 248 7.51 -8.60 -21.95
C TYR A 248 7.81 -7.11 -21.79
N GLU A 249 7.34 -6.31 -22.73
CA GLU A 249 7.53 -4.86 -22.78
C GLU A 249 6.14 -4.20 -22.94
N PRO A 250 5.92 -3.00 -22.37
CA PRO A 250 4.67 -2.25 -22.51
C PRO A 250 4.45 -1.68 -23.92
#